data_AF-A0A2S8EPQ4-F1
#
_entry.id   AF-A0A2S8EPQ4-F1
#
_cell.length_a   1.000
_cell.length_b   1.000
_cell.length_c   1.000
_cell.angle_alpha   90.00
_cell.angle_beta   90.00
_cell.angle_gamma   90.00
#
_symmetry.space_group_name_H-M   'P 1'
#
loop_
_entity.id
_entity.type
_entity.pdbx_description
1 polymer ?
#
loop_
_entity_poly.entity_id
_entity_poly.type
_entity_poly.pdbx_seq_one_letter_code
_entity_poly.pdbx_strand_id
1 'polypeptide(L)'
;MRLTCPNCGAQYEIDDGVIPDAGRDVQCSSCGHAWFQYPPHAEARREAADRESETRAAAAAAVAAPQAGRGGNGAPPQASERGQQAAAAGETPA
;
A
#
# COMPACT_ATOMS: atom_id res chain seq x y z
N MET A 1 -16.22 4.65 -23.41
CA MET A 1 -15.63 5.04 -22.10
C MET A 1 -16.33 6.25 -21.49
N ARG A 2 -16.32 6.41 -20.15
CA ARG A 2 -16.95 7.54 -19.43
C ARG A 2 -15.88 8.45 -18.80
N LEU A 3 -15.97 9.75 -19.05
CA LEU A 3 -15.07 10.77 -18.51
C LEU A 3 -15.78 11.64 -17.48
N THR A 4 -15.06 12.06 -16.45
CA THR A 4 -15.56 12.96 -15.42
C THR A 4 -14.68 14.20 -15.35
N CYS A 5 -15.27 15.39 -15.50
CA CYS A 5 -14.55 16.63 -15.37
C CYS A 5 -14.09 16.83 -13.91
N PRO A 6 -12.78 17.02 -13.64
CA PRO A 6 -12.27 17.19 -12.28
C PRO A 6 -12.64 18.54 -11.65
N ASN A 7 -13.07 19.51 -12.48
CA ASN A 7 -13.39 20.85 -12.01
C ASN A 7 -14.86 20.99 -11.56
N CYS A 8 -15.81 20.43 -12.31
CA CYS A 8 -17.24 20.61 -12.05
C CYS A 8 -18.02 19.31 -11.85
N GLY A 9 -17.38 18.14 -11.99
CA GLY A 9 -18.01 16.83 -11.79
C GLY A 9 -18.95 16.38 -12.92
N ALA A 10 -19.01 17.11 -14.04
CA ALA A 10 -19.80 16.71 -15.20
C ALA A 10 -19.28 15.38 -15.79
N GLN A 11 -20.20 14.50 -16.18
CA GLN A 11 -19.89 13.20 -16.79
C GLN A 11 -20.21 13.20 -18.28
N TYR A 12 -19.30 12.66 -19.09
CA TYR A 12 -19.43 12.57 -20.54
C TYR A 12 -19.22 11.14 -20.99
N GLU A 13 -20.09 10.67 -21.87
CA GLU A 13 -19.95 9.38 -22.55
C GLU A 13 -19.33 9.62 -23.92
N ILE A 14 -18.23 8.93 -24.21
CA ILE A 14 -17.53 8.99 -25.49
C ILE A 14 -17.16 7.58 -25.95
N ASP A 15 -17.06 7.38 -27.26
CA ASP A 15 -16.53 6.14 -27.82
C ASP A 15 -15.05 5.97 -27.48
N ASP A 16 -14.63 4.72 -27.33
CA ASP A 16 -13.24 4.36 -27.00
C ASP A 16 -12.25 4.72 -28.13
N GLY A 17 -12.73 4.93 -29.35
CA GLY A 17 -11.91 5.37 -30.49
C GLY A 17 -11.59 6.87 -30.51
N VAL A 18 -12.17 7.67 -29.61
CA VAL A 18 -12.06 9.14 -29.62
C VAL A 18 -10.80 9.64 -28.91
N ILE A 19 -10.21 8.81 -28.04
CA ILE A 19 -8.94 9.05 -27.34
C ILE A 19 -7.88 8.10 -27.92
N PRO A 20 -6.90 8.59 -28.69
CA PRO A 20 -5.84 7.75 -29.26
C PRO A 20 -4.90 7.24 -28.17
N ASP A 21 -4.07 6.25 -28.50
CA ASP A 21 -3.11 5.63 -27.58
C ASP A 21 -2.12 6.62 -26.93
N ALA A 22 -1.76 7.65 -27.70
CA ALA A 22 -0.92 8.75 -27.23
C ALA A 22 -1.60 9.65 -26.18
N GLY A 23 -2.92 9.52 -25.98
CA GLY A 23 -3.76 10.43 -25.21
C GLY A 23 -4.18 11.67 -26.01
N ARG A 24 -5.07 12.46 -25.42
CA ARG A 24 -5.61 13.68 -26.04
C ARG A 24 -6.01 14.72 -24.99
N ASP A 25 -5.95 15.99 -25.37
CA ASP A 25 -6.56 17.09 -24.61
C ASP A 25 -8.09 17.08 -24.73
N VAL A 26 -8.76 17.08 -23.59
CA VAL A 26 -10.21 17.05 -23.46
C VAL A 26 -10.67 18.33 -22.78
N GLN A 27 -11.59 19.05 -23.40
CA GLN A 27 -12.21 20.25 -22.85
C GLN A 27 -13.63 19.96 -22.37
N CYS A 28 -13.92 20.33 -21.11
CA CYS A 28 -15.25 20.26 -20.55
C CYS A 28 -16.18 21.27 -21.21
N SER A 29 -17.25 20.82 -21.87
CA SER A 29 -18.24 21.73 -22.46
C SER A 29 -19.08 22.50 -21.42
N SER A 30 -19.15 22.01 -20.18
CA SER A 30 -19.93 22.65 -19.11
C SER A 30 -19.19 23.78 -18.40
N CYS A 31 -17.85 23.74 -18.29
CA CYS A 31 -17.09 24.75 -17.55
C CYS A 31 -15.83 25.26 -18.27
N GLY A 32 -15.46 24.68 -19.42
CA GLY A 32 -14.30 25.06 -20.21
C GLY A 32 -12.95 24.52 -19.70
N HIS A 33 -12.91 23.79 -18.59
CA HIS A 33 -11.68 23.20 -18.08
C HIS A 33 -11.12 22.15 -19.06
N ALA A 34 -9.86 22.31 -19.45
CA ALA A 34 -9.15 21.37 -20.30
C ALA A 34 -8.17 20.52 -19.49
N TRP A 35 -8.15 19.21 -19.75
CA TRP A 35 -7.22 18.28 -19.13
C TRP A 35 -6.76 17.21 -20.13
N PHE A 36 -5.61 16.60 -19.86
CA PHE A 36 -5.09 15.54 -20.70
C PHE A 36 -5.63 14.18 -20.26
N GLN A 37 -6.16 13.40 -21.22
CA GLN A 37 -6.76 12.10 -20.95
C GLN A 37 -6.08 10.99 -21.76
N TYR A 38 -5.75 9.90 -21.07
CA TYR A 38 -5.28 8.66 -21.66
C TYR A 38 -6.46 7.69 -21.90
N PRO A 39 -6.34 6.74 -22.85
CA PRO A 39 -7.32 5.68 -22.98
C PRO A 39 -7.22 4.70 -21.80
N PRO A 40 -8.32 4.02 -21.44
CA PRO A 40 -8.37 3.15 -20.26
C PRO A 40 -7.34 2.01 -20.32
N HIS A 41 -7.01 1.51 -21.51
CA HIS A 41 -5.99 0.48 -21.70
C HIS A 41 -4.59 0.96 -21.27
N ALA A 42 -4.25 2.22 -21.55
CA ALA A 42 -2.92 2.77 -21.26
C ALA A 42 -2.75 2.98 -19.75
N GLU A 43 -3.81 3.39 -19.05
CA GLU A 43 -3.84 3.48 -17.60
C GLU A 43 -3.67 2.09 -16.97
N ALA A 44 -4.46 1.10 -17.40
CA ALA A 44 -4.35 -0.27 -16.92
C ALA A 44 -2.95 -0.87 -17.11
N ARG A 45 -2.29 -0.58 -18.24
CA ARG A 45 -0.90 -1.03 -18.48
C ARG A 45 0.09 -0.38 -17.53
N ARG A 46 -0.07 0.92 -17.22
CA ARG A 46 0.80 1.63 -16.28
C ARG A 46 0.67 1.07 -14.87
N GLU A 47 -0.56 0.82 -14.41
CA GLU A 47 -0.81 0.22 -13.10
C GLU A 47 -0.28 -1.21 -13.00
N ALA A 48 -0.37 -2.00 -14.08
CA ALA A 48 0.24 -3.32 -14.13
C ALA A 48 1.78 -3.25 -14.03
N ALA A 49 2.40 -2.32 -14.77
CA ALA A 49 3.86 -2.14 -14.75
C ALA A 49 4.39 -1.66 -13.39
N ASP A 50 3.64 -0.80 -12.71
CA ASP A 50 3.94 -0.35 -11.34
C ASP A 50 3.89 -1.53 -10.35
N ARG A 51 2.79 -2.28 -10.34
CA ARG A 51 2.64 -3.48 -9.50
C ARG A 51 3.73 -4.53 -9.76
N GLU A 52 4.09 -4.76 -11.03
CA GLU A 52 5.20 -5.66 -11.38
C GLU A 52 6.54 -5.16 -10.83
N SER A 53 6.77 -3.85 -10.84
CA SER A 53 8.01 -3.24 -10.33
C SER A 53 8.12 -3.36 -8.81
N GLU A 54 7.03 -3.12 -8.08
CA GLU A 54 6.96 -3.35 -6.63
C GLU A 54 7.21 -4.83 -6.28
N THR A 55 6.56 -5.74 -7.01
CA THR A 55 6.71 -7.19 -6.81
C THR A 55 8.16 -7.64 -7.07
N ARG A 56 8.79 -7.11 -8.13
CA ARG A 56 10.20 -7.37 -8.44
C ARG A 56 11.15 -6.80 -7.39
N ALA A 57 10.88 -5.60 -6.87
CA ALA A 57 11.68 -5.01 -5.80
C ALA A 57 11.61 -5.85 -4.51
N ALA A 58 10.41 -6.30 -4.13
CA ALA A 58 10.21 -7.18 -2.98
C ALA A 58 10.90 -8.54 -3.16
N ALA A 59 10.79 -9.15 -4.35
CA ALA A 59 11.48 -10.41 -4.66
C ALA A 59 13.01 -10.26 -4.62
N ALA A 60 13.55 -9.15 -5.14
CA ALA A 60 14.98 -8.85 -5.09
C ALA A 60 15.50 -8.70 -3.65
N ALA A 61 14.72 -8.08 -2.76
CA ALA A 61 15.07 -7.95 -1.34
C ALA A 61 15.05 -9.29 -0.61
N ALA A 62 14.08 -10.16 -0.91
CA ALA A 62 13.98 -11.48 -0.30
C ALA A 62 15.15 -12.42 -0.67
N VAL A 63 15.68 -12.30 -1.90
CA VAL A 63 16.85 -13.10 -2.34
C VAL A 63 18.18 -12.51 -1.89
N ALA A 64 18.23 -11.22 -1.54
CA ALA A 64 19.44 -10.53 -1.10
C ALA A 64 19.72 -10.63 0.42
N ALA A 65 18.78 -11.15 1.22
CA ALA A 65 18.99 -11.35 2.66
C ALA A 65 19.89 -12.57 2.93
N PRO A 66 21.02 -12.43 3.67
CA PRO A 66 21.85 -13.57 4.03
C PRO A 66 21.10 -14.47 5.03
N GLN A 67 21.10 -15.78 4.77
CA GLN A 67 20.47 -16.82 5.60
C GLN A 67 21.19 -17.00 6.95
N ALA A 68 21.18 -15.99 7.81
CA ALA A 68 21.80 -16.01 9.13
C ALA A 68 20.77 -16.41 10.19
N GLY A 69 20.47 -17.72 10.28
CA GLY A 69 19.45 -18.21 11.21
C GLY A 69 19.52 -19.69 11.58
N ARG A 70 20.66 -20.36 11.38
CA ARG A 70 20.92 -21.69 11.97
C ARG A 70 21.99 -21.55 13.05
N GLY A 71 21.55 -21.35 14.28
CA GLY A 71 22.43 -21.25 15.44
C GLY A 71 21.62 -21.18 16.73
N GLY A 72 21.09 -22.31 17.18
CA GLY A 72 20.47 -22.42 18.48
C GLY A 72 21.47 -22.14 19.59
N ASN A 73 21.07 -21.34 20.58
CA ASN A 73 21.70 -21.36 21.88
C ASN A 73 20.60 -21.25 22.95
N GLY A 74 20.12 -22.42 23.39
CA GLY A 74 19.41 -22.53 24.65
C GLY A 74 20.45 -22.53 25.77
N ALA A 75 20.39 -21.52 26.63
CA ALA A 75 21.12 -21.48 27.90
C ALA A 75 20.19 -20.89 28.99
N PRO A 76 19.80 -21.66 30.03
CA PRO A 76 19.08 -21.15 31.19
C PRO A 76 20.09 -20.59 32.23
N PRO A 77 19.70 -19.67 33.15
CA PRO A 77 19.11 -20.12 34.42
C PRO A 77 18.08 -19.13 35.03
N GLN A 78 16.91 -19.64 35.44
CA GLN A 78 15.99 -18.90 36.30
C GLN A 78 16.45 -18.98 37.75
N ALA A 79 17.11 -17.91 38.22
CA ALA A 79 17.28 -17.64 39.65
C ALA A 79 16.07 -16.82 40.13
N SER A 80 14.96 -17.47 40.51
CA SER A 80 13.77 -16.79 41.03
C SER A 80 12.92 -17.68 41.94
N GLU A 81 13.50 -18.28 42.98
CA GLU A 81 12.73 -19.11 43.93
C GLU A 81 12.98 -18.78 45.41
N ARG A 82 13.76 -17.75 45.73
CA ARG A 82 14.07 -17.35 47.12
C ARG A 82 13.63 -15.92 47.38
N GLY A 83 12.34 -15.72 47.54
CA GLY A 83 11.74 -14.43 47.91
C GLY A 83 10.26 -14.51 48.26
N GLN A 84 9.65 -15.69 48.12
CA GLN A 84 8.33 -16.00 48.64
C GLN A 84 8.54 -16.62 50.03
N GLN A 85 7.92 -16.02 51.06
CA GLN A 85 7.80 -16.50 52.46
C GLN A 85 8.71 -15.83 53.51
N ALA A 86 8.28 -14.63 53.92
CA ALA A 86 8.01 -14.30 55.32
C ALA A 86 7.00 -13.14 55.29
N ALA A 87 5.70 -13.40 55.52
CA ALA A 87 5.03 -13.28 56.83
C ALA A 87 4.98 -11.82 57.30
N ALA A 88 3.93 -11.23 57.83
CA ALA A 88 2.52 -11.53 58.10
C ALA A 88 1.97 -10.23 58.77
N ALA A 89 0.65 -10.12 58.90
CA ALA A 89 -0.10 -9.08 59.65
C ALA A 89 -0.09 -7.69 58.99
N GLY A 90 -1.22 -7.24 58.46
CA GLY A 90 -2.24 -6.47 59.20
C GLY A 90 -2.18 -5.04 58.62
N GLU A 91 -3.24 -4.29 58.33
CA GLU A 91 -4.54 -4.10 58.96
C GLU A 91 -5.48 -3.35 57.97
N THR A 92 -6.77 -3.35 58.33
CA THR A 92 -7.99 -3.03 57.58
C THR A 92 -8.23 -1.51 57.35
N PRO A 93 -8.90 -1.11 56.24
CA PRO A 93 -9.21 0.30 55.92
C PRO A 93 -10.42 0.89 56.66
N ALA A 94 -10.43 2.23 56.80
CA ALA A 94 -11.59 3.09 57.10
C ALA A 94 -11.62 4.29 56.14
#